data_AF-A0A957P196-F1
#
_entry.id   AF-A0A957P196-F1
#
_cell.length_a   1.000
_cell.length_b   1.000
_cell.length_c   1.000
_cell.angle_alpha   90.00
_cell.angle_beta   90.00
_cell.angle_gamma   90.00
#
_symmetry.space_group_name_H-M   'P 1'
#
loop_
_entity.id
_entity.type
_entity.pdbx_description
1 polymer ?
#
loop_
_entity_poly.entity_id
_entity_poly.type
_entity_poly.pdbx_seq_one_letter_code
_entity_poly.pdbx_strand_id
1 'polypeptide(L)' 'SMGEFLGIWRLVGDVGQTGGPIITGSIADALSLPVATFVIAGVGVLAALTLGLFVPETLKRPTEVRAVAD' A
#
# COMPACT_ATOMS: atom_id res chain seq x y z
N SER A 1 -16.36 10.77 -9.23
CA SER A 1 -16.42 11.97 -8.34
C SER A 1 -15.52 11.75 -7.11
N MET A 2 -15.29 12.74 -6.23
CA MET A 2 -14.46 12.56 -5.02
C MET A 2 -14.98 11.44 -4.10
N GLY A 3 -16.32 11.31 -3.98
CA GLY A 3 -16.94 10.25 -3.19
C GLY A 3 -16.70 8.85 -3.74
N GLU A 4 -16.67 8.69 -5.06
CA GLU A 4 -16.37 7.42 -5.73
C GLU A 4 -14.92 7.00 -5.55
N PHE A 5 -13.97 7.93 -5.69
CA PHE A 5 -12.56 7.70 -5.39
C PHE A 5 -12.35 7.27 -3.94
N LEU A 6 -12.90 8.03 -2.99
CA LEU A 6 -12.80 7.71 -1.56
C LEU A 6 -13.51 6.40 -1.21
N GLY A 7 -14.59 6.07 -1.91
CA GLY A 7 -15.31 4.80 -1.76
C GLY A 7 -14.44 3.60 -2.13
N ILE A 8 -13.81 3.64 -3.31
CA ILE A 8 -12.88 2.58 -3.75
C ILE A 8 -11.66 2.52 -2.85
N TRP A 9 -11.09 3.66 -2.49
CA TRP A 9 -9.94 3.73 -1.58
C TRP A 9 -10.24 3.06 -0.24
N ARG A 10 -11.40 3.36 0.36
CA ARG A 10 -11.85 2.73 1.60
C ARG A 10 -12.04 1.23 1.44
N LEU A 11 -12.70 0.79 0.38
CA LEU A 11 -12.91 -0.64 0.11
C LEU A 11 -11.59 -1.41 0.07
N VAL A 12 -10.57 -0.88 -0.61
CA VAL A 12 -9.23 -1.49 -0.66
C VAL A 12 -8.61 -1.57 0.74
N GLY A 13 -8.74 -0.51 1.53
CA GLY A 13 -8.29 -0.49 2.93
C GLY A 13 -9.01 -1.52 3.81
N ASP A 14 -10.34 -1.62 3.68
CA ASP A 14 -11.17 -2.55 4.45
C ASP A 14 -10.83 -4.01 4.12
N VAL A 15 -10.59 -4.32 2.84
CA VAL A 15 -10.12 -5.65 2.41
C VAL A 15 -8.76 -5.96 3.01
N GLY A 16 -7.84 -4.99 3.06
CA GLY A 16 -6.55 -5.16 3.71
C GLY A 16 -6.65 -5.41 5.22
N GLN A 17 -7.45 -4.60 5.93
CA GLN A 17 -7.62 -4.72 7.38
C GLN A 17 -8.31 -6.02 7.80
N THR A 18 -9.31 -6.46 7.04
CA THR A 18 -10.05 -7.69 7.33
C THR A 18 -9.31 -8.93 6.83
N GLY A 19 -8.78 -8.90 5.62
CA GLY A 19 -8.11 -10.03 4.98
C GLY A 19 -6.70 -10.30 5.53
N GLY A 20 -5.96 -9.27 5.94
CA GLY A 20 -4.59 -9.39 6.43
C GLY A 20 -4.43 -10.38 7.60
N PRO A 21 -5.18 -10.23 8.70
CA PRO A 21 -5.15 -11.16 9.82
C PRO A 21 -5.60 -12.57 9.44
N ILE A 22 -6.63 -12.70 8.59
CA ILE A 22 -7.16 -14.00 8.15
C ILE A 22 -6.09 -14.79 7.38
N ILE A 23 -5.46 -14.15 6.39
CA ILE A 23 -4.42 -14.77 5.58
C ILE A 23 -3.20 -15.11 6.43
N THR A 24 -2.74 -14.17 7.26
CA THR A 24 -1.55 -14.35 8.09
C THR A 24 -1.75 -15.48 9.12
N GLY A 25 -2.90 -15.50 9.80
CA GLY A 25 -3.25 -16.56 10.75
C GLY A 25 -3.33 -17.92 10.06
N SER A 26 -3.99 -18.00 8.91
CA SER A 26 -4.09 -19.26 8.14
C SER A 26 -2.71 -19.79 7.73
N ILE A 27 -1.78 -18.92 7.33
CA ILE A 27 -0.41 -19.30 6.98
C ILE A 27 0.39 -19.73 8.22
N ALA A 28 0.23 -19.03 9.33
CA ALA A 28 0.88 -19.37 10.58
C ALA A 28 0.45 -20.76 11.07
N ASP A 29 -0.84 -21.07 10.97
CA ASP A 29 -1.41 -22.36 11.36
C ASP A 29 -1.00 -23.49 10.41
N ALA A 30 -0.97 -23.24 9.09
CA ALA A 30 -0.68 -24.27 8.09
C ALA A 30 0.82 -24.56 7.90
N LEU A 31 1.68 -23.57 8.11
CA LEU A 31 3.13 -23.67 7.84
C LEU A 31 3.96 -23.40 9.09
N SER A 32 4.04 -22.13 9.50
CA SER A 32 4.70 -21.66 10.74
C SER A 32 4.69 -20.13 10.83
N LEU A 33 4.94 -19.61 12.03
CA LEU A 33 5.06 -18.16 12.30
C LEU A 33 6.16 -17.46 11.47
N PRO A 34 7.40 -18.00 11.32
CA PRO A 34 8.42 -17.35 10.52
C PRO A 34 8.02 -17.17 9.04
N VAL A 35 7.32 -18.16 8.47
CA VAL A 35 6.83 -18.09 7.09
C VAL A 35 5.80 -16.96 6.96
N ALA A 36 4.87 -16.85 7.91
CA ALA A 36 3.89 -15.77 7.93
C ALA A 36 4.55 -14.37 7.97
N THR A 37 5.64 -14.21 8.74
CA THR A 37 6.43 -12.97 8.78
C THR A 37 7.02 -12.62 7.41
N PHE A 38 7.59 -13.60 6.70
CA PHE A 38 8.13 -13.37 5.35
C PHE A 38 7.03 -13.05 4.33
N VAL A 39 5.84 -13.62 4.47
CA VAL A 39 4.69 -13.26 3.62
C VAL A 39 4.31 -11.80 3.82
N ILE A 40 4.20 -11.33 5.07
CA ILE A 40 3.92 -9.91 5.36
C ILE A 40 5.01 -9.00 4.76
N ALA A 41 6.28 -9.36 4.94
CA ALA A 41 7.40 -8.61 4.37
C ALA A 41 7.30 -8.54 2.84
N GLY A 42 6.99 -9.65 2.17
CA GLY A 42 6.77 -9.71 0.73
C GLY A 42 5.63 -8.80 0.27
N VAL A 43 4.50 -8.81 0.97
CA VAL A 43 3.36 -7.91 0.69
C VAL A 43 3.78 -6.44 0.84
N GLY A 44 4.54 -6.10 1.87
CA GLY A 44 5.05 -4.73 2.08
C GLY A 44 5.96 -4.26 0.94
N VAL A 45 6.88 -5.14 0.47
CA VAL A 45 7.73 -4.86 -0.69
C VAL A 45 6.90 -4.68 -1.96
N LEU A 46 5.91 -5.55 -2.21
CA LEU A 46 5.03 -5.43 -3.37
C LEU A 46 4.21 -4.14 -3.33
N ALA A 47 3.72 -3.71 -2.16
CA ALA A 47 3.03 -2.45 -1.99
C ALA A 47 3.96 -1.26 -2.29
N ALA A 48 5.19 -1.27 -1.73
CA ALA A 48 6.18 -0.23 -1.99
C ALA A 48 6.55 -0.15 -3.49
N LEU A 49 6.75 -1.29 -4.15
CA LEU A 49 6.99 -1.34 -5.60
C LEU A 49 5.80 -0.84 -6.40
N THR A 50 4.58 -1.19 -6.00
CA THR A 50 3.37 -0.72 -6.67
C THR A 50 3.27 0.80 -6.60
N LEU A 51 3.46 1.39 -5.42
CA LEU A 51 3.43 2.85 -5.30
C LEU A 51 4.61 3.50 -6.03
N GLY A 52 5.83 2.98 -5.85
CA GLY A 52 7.03 3.55 -6.44
C GLY A 52 7.09 3.50 -7.97
N LEU A 53 6.43 2.51 -8.60
CA LEU A 53 6.44 2.34 -10.06
C LEU A 53 5.21 2.94 -10.75
N PHE A 54 4.04 2.92 -10.11
CA PHE A 54 2.78 3.32 -10.75
C PHE A 54 2.25 4.68 -10.30
N VAL A 55 2.75 5.25 -9.20
CA VAL A 55 2.32 6.57 -8.74
C VAL A 55 3.39 7.61 -9.09
N PRO A 56 3.01 8.72 -9.75
CA PRO A 56 3.95 9.80 -10.03
C PRO A 56 4.43 10.43 -8.72
N GLU A 57 5.69 10.89 -8.72
CA GLU A 57 6.28 11.59 -7.59
C GLU A 57 5.39 12.78 -7.19
N THR A 58 4.95 12.80 -5.94
CA THR A 58 4.04 13.84 -5.43
C THR A 58 4.79 14.99 -4.78
N LEU A 59 6.06 14.81 -4.41
CA LEU A 59 6.89 15.83 -3.82
C LEU A 59 7.32 16.87 -4.86
N LYS A 60 6.69 18.05 -4.83
CA LYS A 60 7.15 19.24 -5.57
C LYS A 60 8.27 19.93 -4.81
N ARG A 61 9.46 20.03 -5.39
CA ARG A 61 10.61 20.66 -4.72
C ARG A 61 10.45 22.20 -4.71
N PRO A 62 10.81 22.90 -3.61
CA PRO A 62 10.64 24.36 -3.50
C PRO A 62 11.31 25.17 -4.62
N THR A 63 12.44 24.69 -5.14
CA THR A 63 13.16 25.34 -6.25
C THR A 63 12.35 25.33 -7.55
N GLU A 64 11.55 24.28 -7.77
CA GLU A 64 10.72 24.13 -8.96
C GLU A 64 9.49 25.04 -8.88
N VAL A 65 8.89 25.17 -7.68
CA VAL A 65 7.75 26.08 -7.44
C VAL A 65 8.09 27.54 -7.72
N ARG A 66 9.31 27.98 -7.38
CA ARG A 66 9.75 29.36 -7.63
C ARG A 66 9.99 29.64 -9.12
N ALA A 67 10.47 28.66 -9.88
CA ALA A 67 10.73 28.78 -11.32
C ALA A 67 9.46 28.85 -12.20
N VAL A 68 8.29 28.42 -11.70
CA VAL A 68 7.00 28.56 -12.43
C VAL A 68 6.25 29.84 -12.07
N ALA A 69 6.70 30.55 -11.02
CA ALA A 69 6.07 31.76 -10.52
C ALA A 69 6.69 33.05 -11.10
N ASP A 70 7.84 32.93 -11.76
CA ASP A 70 8.56 33.99 -12.49
C ASP A 70 8.30 33.86 -14.01
#